data_AF-A0A7C5AB98-F1
#
_entry.id   AF-A0A7C5AB98-F1
#
_cell.length_a   1.000
_cell.length_b   1.000
_cell.length_c   1.000
_cell.angle_alpha   90.00
_cell.angle_beta   90.00
_cell.angle_gamma   90.00
#
_symmetry.space_group_name_H-M   'P 1'
#
loop_
_entity.id
_entity.type
_entity.pdbx_description
1 polymer ?
#
loop_
_entity_poly.entity_id
_entity_poly.type
_entity_poly.pdbx_seq_one_letter_code
_entity_poly.pdbx_strand_id
1 'polypeptide(L)'
;MEIVWPALALIVATIAVVAAAISGTPQTIGIALATLLVAMASVYLYVSAYPRRRHGEPPIEDFSWWTDVGEPLSTLRRGGINPMAVPSAVLSDLRPIGTNVELLFQRFRLIVGRRDFLDMPSGELMTEMDTVRSFLRVMIQRIERKMEVDPNLHEMLADLASRMGKIHERLSSYAQTKPDILRTYLDPLVRAAARLAKDFETASANYQAFVKPVQGEGSQQ
;
A
#
# COMPACT_ATOMS: atom_id res chain seq x y z
N MET A 1 -18.53 -15.98 -15.47
CA MET A 1 -19.16 -17.32 -15.39
C MET A 1 -18.16 -18.35 -15.92
N GLU A 2 -17.15 -18.77 -15.13
CA GLU A 2 -16.08 -19.66 -15.64
C GLU A 2 -15.80 -20.88 -14.73
N ILE A 3 -16.55 -21.04 -13.64
CA ILE A 3 -16.40 -22.15 -12.68
C ILE A 3 -16.91 -23.50 -13.25
N VAL A 4 -17.54 -23.48 -14.42
CA VAL A 4 -18.40 -24.56 -14.93
C VAL A 4 -17.58 -25.77 -15.40
N TRP A 5 -16.43 -25.57 -16.06
CA TRP A 5 -15.75 -26.65 -16.78
C TRP A 5 -15.01 -27.69 -15.92
N PRO A 6 -14.16 -27.30 -14.93
CA PRO A 6 -13.44 -28.29 -14.12
C PRO A 6 -14.38 -29.06 -13.19
N ALA A 7 -15.42 -28.39 -12.68
CA ALA A 7 -16.44 -29.01 -11.85
C ALA A 7 -17.28 -30.03 -12.63
N LEU A 8 -17.68 -29.70 -13.87
CA LEU A 8 -18.35 -30.66 -14.75
C LEU A 8 -17.45 -31.86 -15.10
N ALA A 9 -16.18 -31.63 -15.39
CA ALA A 9 -15.23 -32.70 -15.67
C ALA A 9 -15.10 -33.67 -14.49
N LEU A 10 -15.07 -33.16 -13.25
CA LEU A 10 -15.03 -33.97 -12.04
C LEU A 10 -16.32 -34.78 -11.83
N ILE A 11 -17.49 -34.16 -12.05
CA ILE A 11 -18.80 -34.82 -11.94
C ILE A 11 -18.89 -35.97 -12.95
N VAL A 12 -18.54 -35.72 -14.22
CA VAL A 12 -18.56 -36.72 -15.28
C VAL A 12 -17.58 -37.87 -15.00
N ALA A 13 -16.36 -37.56 -14.53
CA ALA A 13 -15.39 -38.59 -14.16
C ALA A 13 -15.86 -39.46 -12.98
N THR A 14 -16.55 -38.86 -12.01
CA THR A 14 -17.13 -39.60 -10.86
C THR A 14 -18.25 -40.53 -11.32
N ILE A 15 -19.13 -40.07 -12.20
CA ILE A 15 -20.20 -40.89 -12.80
C ILE A 15 -19.61 -42.06 -13.60
N ALA A 16 -18.53 -41.82 -14.36
CA ALA A 16 -17.86 -42.86 -15.12
C ALA A 16 -17.26 -43.96 -14.22
N VAL A 17 -16.71 -43.60 -13.06
CA VAL A 17 -16.21 -44.57 -12.07
C VAL A 17 -17.36 -45.40 -11.48
N VAL A 18 -18.48 -44.76 -11.14
CA VAL A 18 -19.66 -45.47 -10.62
C VAL A 18 -20.23 -46.43 -11.66
N ALA A 19 -20.35 -46.01 -12.92
CA ALA A 19 -20.83 -46.87 -14.00
C ALA A 19 -19.88 -48.06 -14.26
N ALA A 20 -18.56 -47.81 -14.28
CA ALA A 20 -17.57 -48.86 -14.46
C ALA A 20 -17.52 -49.86 -13.30
N ALA A 21 -17.84 -49.43 -12.08
CA ALA A 21 -17.90 -50.32 -10.91
C ALA A 21 -19.12 -51.26 -10.92
N ILE A 22 -20.23 -50.85 -11.56
CA ILE A 22 -21.48 -51.63 -11.61
C ILE A 22 -21.43 -52.70 -12.71
N SER A 23 -20.87 -52.38 -13.88
CA SER A 23 -20.96 -53.25 -15.06
C SER A 23 -19.70 -53.31 -15.92
N GLY A 24 -18.59 -52.73 -15.45
CA GLY A 24 -17.37 -52.60 -16.24
C GLY A 24 -16.46 -53.84 -16.23
N THR A 25 -15.67 -53.98 -17.29
CA THR A 25 -14.52 -54.88 -17.31
C THR A 25 -13.34 -54.27 -16.53
N PRO A 26 -12.35 -55.07 -16.08
CA PRO A 26 -11.19 -54.57 -15.34
C PRO A 26 -10.44 -53.43 -16.06
N GLN A 27 -10.42 -53.46 -17.39
CA GLN A 27 -9.81 -52.42 -18.23
C GLN A 27 -10.60 -51.10 -18.16
N THR A 28 -11.93 -51.16 -18.19
CA THR A 28 -12.77 -49.95 -18.09
C THR A 28 -12.71 -49.30 -16.70
N ILE A 29 -12.54 -50.10 -15.65
CA ILE A 29 -12.31 -49.60 -14.28
C ILE A 29 -10.98 -48.84 -14.21
N GLY A 30 -9.91 -49.40 -14.80
CA GLY A 30 -8.60 -48.74 -14.87
C GLY A 30 -8.65 -47.40 -15.60
N ILE A 31 -9.36 -47.33 -16.73
CA ILE A 31 -9.53 -46.09 -17.51
C ILE A 31 -10.33 -45.06 -16.72
N ALA A 32 -11.41 -45.47 -16.06
CA ALA A 32 -12.25 -44.56 -15.27
C ALA A 32 -11.48 -43.94 -14.09
N LEU A 33 -10.66 -44.74 -13.39
CA LEU A 33 -9.81 -44.26 -12.30
C LEU A 33 -8.72 -43.29 -12.78
N ALA A 34 -8.09 -43.57 -13.92
CA ALA A 34 -7.12 -42.67 -14.52
C ALA A 34 -7.76 -41.33 -14.91
N THR A 35 -8.97 -41.37 -15.47
CA THR A 35 -9.73 -40.17 -15.85
C THR A 35 -10.11 -39.33 -14.62
N LEU A 36 -10.49 -39.98 -13.51
CA LEU A 36 -10.76 -39.32 -12.23
C LEU A 36 -9.51 -38.63 -11.67
N LEU A 37 -8.35 -39.29 -11.74
CA LEU A 37 -7.07 -38.70 -11.31
C LEU A 37 -6.71 -37.45 -12.12
N VAL A 38 -6.88 -37.49 -13.44
CA VAL A 38 -6.65 -36.32 -14.32
C VAL A 38 -7.63 -35.19 -14.00
N ALA A 39 -8.91 -35.49 -13.75
CA ALA A 39 -9.90 -34.49 -13.36
C ALA A 39 -9.56 -33.85 -12.00
N MET A 40 -9.15 -34.65 -11.01
CA MET A 40 -8.67 -34.15 -9.71
C MET A 40 -7.43 -33.28 -9.86
N ALA A 41 -6.44 -33.72 -10.64
CA ALA A 41 -5.23 -32.94 -10.90
C ALA A 41 -5.56 -31.63 -11.62
N SER A 42 -6.51 -31.64 -12.56
CA SER A 42 -6.96 -30.45 -13.27
C SER A 42 -7.66 -29.46 -12.34
N VAL A 43 -8.51 -29.93 -11.42
CA VAL A 43 -9.13 -29.10 -10.39
C VAL A 43 -8.07 -28.56 -9.43
N TYR A 44 -7.13 -29.40 -9.00
CA TYR A 44 -6.04 -28.99 -8.12
C TYR A 44 -5.16 -27.91 -8.76
N LEU A 45 -4.74 -28.12 -10.02
CA LEU A 45 -3.97 -27.15 -10.79
C LEU A 45 -4.79 -25.89 -11.06
N TYR A 46 -6.08 -25.99 -11.36
CA TYR A 46 -6.93 -24.82 -11.55
C TYR A 46 -7.07 -23.99 -10.27
N VAL A 47 -7.29 -24.64 -9.12
CA VAL A 47 -7.40 -23.98 -7.82
C VAL A 47 -6.06 -23.40 -7.35
N SER A 48 -4.94 -24.06 -7.66
CA SER A 48 -3.60 -23.61 -7.26
C SER A 48 -2.98 -22.59 -8.21
N ALA A 49 -3.26 -22.65 -9.52
CA ALA A 49 -2.67 -21.78 -10.53
C ALA A 49 -3.48 -20.49 -10.80
N TYR A 50 -4.77 -20.44 -10.45
CA TYR A 50 -5.56 -19.22 -10.53
C TYR A 50 -5.83 -18.64 -9.14
N PRO A 51 -4.94 -17.78 -8.59
CA PRO A 51 -5.37 -16.86 -7.55
C PRO A 51 -6.49 -16.03 -8.17
N ARG A 52 -7.71 -16.14 -7.62
CA ARG A 52 -8.91 -15.42 -8.09
C ARG A 52 -8.62 -13.91 -8.09
N ARG A 53 -8.10 -13.36 -9.19
CA ARG A 53 -8.20 -11.93 -9.49
C ARG A 53 -9.67 -11.66 -9.77
N ARG A 54 -10.39 -11.13 -8.78
CA ARG A 54 -11.74 -10.59 -8.99
C ARG A 54 -11.63 -9.51 -10.07
N HIS A 55 -12.18 -9.80 -11.25
CA HIS A 55 -12.32 -8.82 -12.32
C HIS A 55 -13.10 -7.61 -11.77
N GLY A 56 -12.44 -6.46 -11.70
CA GLY A 56 -13.03 -5.19 -11.28
C GLY A 56 -12.45 -4.56 -10.01
N GLU A 57 -11.63 -5.26 -9.22
CA GLU A 57 -10.94 -4.62 -8.08
C GLU A 57 -9.62 -4.00 -8.57
N PRO A 58 -9.39 -2.68 -8.43
CA PRO A 58 -8.14 -2.06 -8.83
C PRO A 58 -6.96 -2.71 -8.10
N PRO A 59 -5.82 -2.93 -8.76
CA PRO A 59 -4.69 -3.60 -8.13
C PRO A 59 -4.28 -2.82 -6.88
N ILE A 60 -4.11 -3.52 -5.77
CA ILE A 60 -3.53 -2.95 -4.54
C ILE A 60 -2.14 -2.36 -4.83
N GLU A 61 -1.42 -2.99 -5.76
CA GLU A 61 -0.07 -2.66 -6.18
C GLU A 61 -0.01 -1.44 -7.13
N ASP A 62 -1.16 -0.91 -7.55
CA ASP A 62 -1.21 0.18 -8.51
C ASP A 62 -0.85 1.52 -7.83
N PHE A 63 0.45 1.81 -7.85
CA PHE A 63 1.04 3.08 -7.48
C PHE A 63 1.44 3.89 -8.72
N SER A 64 0.79 3.69 -9.87
CA SER A 64 1.13 4.41 -11.10
C SER A 64 0.98 5.93 -10.99
N TRP A 65 0.12 6.39 -10.08
CA TRP A 65 -0.10 7.81 -9.78
C TRP A 65 0.78 8.34 -8.64
N TRP A 66 1.78 7.58 -8.20
CA TRP A 66 2.74 8.06 -7.23
C TRP A 66 3.50 9.26 -7.80
N THR A 67 3.43 10.39 -7.11
CA THR A 67 4.13 11.59 -7.54
C THR A 67 5.53 11.59 -6.95
N ASP A 68 6.55 11.68 -7.80
CA ASP A 68 7.93 11.84 -7.34
C ASP A 68 8.18 13.28 -6.92
N VAL A 69 8.52 13.48 -5.65
CA VAL A 69 8.79 14.79 -5.06
C VAL A 69 10.30 15.09 -5.05
N GLY A 70 11.15 14.11 -5.39
CA GLY A 70 12.60 14.26 -5.37
C GLY A 70 13.15 14.46 -3.96
N GLU A 71 13.72 15.63 -3.69
CA GLU A 71 14.22 16.03 -2.37
C GLU A 71 13.31 17.14 -1.79
N PRO A 72 12.31 16.78 -0.95
CA PRO A 72 11.33 17.73 -0.44
C PRO A 72 11.98 18.91 0.29
N LEU A 73 11.48 20.11 -0.01
CA LEU A 73 11.90 21.40 0.55
C LEU A 73 13.39 21.73 0.32
N SER A 74 14.07 21.03 -0.59
CA SER A 74 15.48 21.29 -0.94
C SER A 74 15.70 22.69 -1.54
N THR A 75 14.65 23.31 -2.07
CA THR A 75 14.65 24.68 -2.58
C THR A 75 14.86 25.69 -1.44
N LEU A 76 14.30 25.44 -0.25
CA LEU A 76 14.49 26.30 0.93
C LEU A 76 15.93 26.27 1.44
N ARG A 77 16.60 25.11 1.36
CA ARG A 77 18.00 24.96 1.79
C ARG A 77 18.99 25.76 0.94
N ARG A 78 18.70 25.99 -0.34
CA ARG A 78 19.64 26.61 -1.29
C ARG A 78 19.89 28.10 -1.06
N GLY A 79 19.15 28.73 -0.13
CA GLY A 79 19.28 30.17 0.18
C GLY A 79 18.75 31.05 -0.95
N GLY A 80 18.20 32.21 -0.60
CA GLY A 80 17.72 33.19 -1.59
C GLY A 80 16.24 33.10 -1.99
N ILE A 81 15.43 32.30 -1.29
CA ILE A 81 13.97 32.36 -1.45
C ILE A 81 13.46 33.61 -0.72
N ASN A 82 12.72 34.44 -1.46
CA ASN A 82 11.98 35.57 -0.89
C ASN A 82 11.04 35.05 0.22
N PRO A 83 11.02 35.64 1.43
CA PRO A 83 10.12 35.24 2.51
C PRO A 83 8.65 35.10 2.09
N MET A 84 8.20 35.95 1.16
CA MET A 84 6.84 35.90 0.61
C MET A 84 6.56 34.66 -0.27
N ALA A 85 7.60 33.99 -0.76
CA ALA A 85 7.52 32.79 -1.59
C ALA A 85 7.75 31.49 -0.80
N VAL A 86 8.06 31.56 0.50
CA VAL A 86 8.23 30.38 1.36
C VAL A 86 6.94 29.53 1.44
N PRO A 87 5.75 30.10 1.67
CA PRO A 87 4.52 29.31 1.73
C PRO A 87 4.22 28.56 0.43
N SER A 88 4.46 29.18 -0.73
CA SER A 88 4.24 28.53 -2.02
C SER A 88 5.26 27.43 -2.30
N ALA A 89 6.53 27.63 -1.93
CA ALA A 89 7.56 26.59 -2.00
C ALA A 89 7.29 25.41 -1.06
N VAL A 90 6.74 25.66 0.13
CA VAL A 90 6.31 24.58 1.02
C VAL A 90 5.12 23.82 0.42
N LEU A 91 4.12 24.53 -0.11
CA LEU A 91 2.95 23.92 -0.71
C LEU A 91 3.25 23.13 -2.00
N SER A 92 4.27 23.53 -2.78
CA SER A 92 4.65 22.79 -4.00
C SER A 92 5.04 21.36 -3.72
N ASP A 93 5.61 21.10 -2.53
CA ASP A 93 6.12 19.79 -2.15
C ASP A 93 5.13 19.05 -1.24
N LEU A 94 4.50 19.74 -0.28
CA LEU A 94 3.54 19.10 0.62
C LEU A 94 2.28 18.62 -0.08
N ARG A 95 1.81 19.27 -1.15
CA ARG A 95 0.62 18.83 -1.91
C ARG A 95 0.83 17.46 -2.57
N PRO A 96 1.88 17.24 -3.39
CA PRO A 96 2.24 15.92 -3.89
C PRO A 96 2.40 14.85 -2.80
N ILE A 97 3.07 15.19 -1.69
CA ILE A 97 3.20 14.27 -0.54
C ILE A 97 1.83 13.91 0.01
N GLY A 98 0.92 14.89 0.15
CA GLY A 98 -0.46 14.68 0.55
C GLY A 98 -1.24 13.75 -0.38
N THR A 99 -1.03 13.88 -1.70
CA THR A 99 -1.60 12.95 -2.69
C THR A 99 -1.06 11.53 -2.51
N ASN A 100 0.25 11.38 -2.26
CA ASN A 100 0.86 10.06 -1.99
C ASN A 100 0.34 9.42 -0.69
N VAL A 101 0.13 10.22 0.37
CA VAL A 101 -0.50 9.75 1.63
C VAL A 101 -1.93 9.28 1.37
N GLU A 102 -2.73 10.04 0.62
CA GLU A 102 -4.11 9.64 0.30
C GLU A 102 -4.13 8.37 -0.55
N LEU A 103 -3.22 8.25 -1.53
CA LEU A 103 -3.08 7.05 -2.35
C LEU A 103 -2.76 5.83 -1.48
N LEU A 104 -1.76 5.95 -0.58
CA LEU A 104 -1.42 4.87 0.35
C LEU A 104 -2.62 4.51 1.24
N PHE A 105 -3.34 5.48 1.79
CA PHE A 105 -4.54 5.26 2.60
C PHE A 105 -5.63 4.52 1.82
N GLN A 106 -5.88 4.90 0.56
CA GLN A 106 -6.84 4.23 -0.31
C GLN A 106 -6.44 2.78 -0.58
N ARG A 107 -5.16 2.52 -0.89
CA ARG A 107 -4.66 1.15 -1.09
C ARG A 107 -4.76 0.32 0.18
N PHE A 108 -4.48 0.93 1.34
CA PHE A 108 -4.62 0.28 2.64
C PHE A 108 -6.07 -0.16 2.88
N ARG A 109 -7.05 0.71 2.63
CA ARG A 109 -8.48 0.39 2.76
C ARG A 109 -8.95 -0.76 1.89
N LEU A 110 -8.32 -1.01 0.74
CA LEU A 110 -8.66 -2.14 -0.13
C LEU A 110 -8.26 -3.49 0.47
N ILE A 111 -7.23 -3.52 1.32
CA ILE A 111 -6.75 -4.74 1.97
C ILE A 111 -7.53 -5.01 3.26
N VAL A 112 -7.89 -3.96 4.00
CA VAL A 112 -8.60 -4.10 5.27
C VAL A 112 -9.93 -4.82 5.07
N GLY A 113 -10.15 -5.90 5.85
CA GLY A 113 -11.35 -6.73 5.78
C GLY A 113 -11.35 -7.80 4.69
N ARG A 114 -10.29 -7.90 3.87
CA ARG A 114 -10.10 -9.06 3.00
C ARG A 114 -9.78 -10.29 3.83
N ARG A 115 -10.35 -11.44 3.43
CA ARG A 115 -10.21 -12.72 4.14
C ARG A 115 -8.75 -13.09 4.40
N ASP A 116 -7.89 -12.84 3.42
CA ASP A 116 -6.47 -13.21 3.49
C ASP A 116 -5.64 -12.29 4.41
N PHE A 117 -6.25 -11.23 4.94
CA PHE A 117 -5.62 -10.19 5.77
C PHE A 117 -6.37 -9.94 7.08
N LEU A 118 -7.22 -10.88 7.53
CA LEU A 118 -8.05 -10.71 8.73
C LEU A 118 -7.25 -10.58 10.03
N ASP A 119 -6.03 -11.12 10.06
CA ASP A 119 -5.11 -11.05 11.19
C ASP A 119 -4.17 -9.82 11.13
N MET A 120 -4.35 -8.95 10.13
CA MET A 120 -3.64 -7.68 10.07
C MET A 120 -4.07 -6.81 11.27
N PRO A 121 -3.15 -6.06 11.90
CA PRO A 121 -3.50 -5.05 12.90
C PRO A 121 -4.14 -3.81 12.24
N SER A 122 -5.21 -4.03 11.47
CA SER A 122 -5.81 -3.03 10.57
C SER A 122 -6.46 -1.89 11.32
N GLY A 123 -7.01 -2.11 12.52
CA GLY A 123 -7.61 -1.05 13.33
C GLY A 123 -6.60 0.03 13.71
N GLU A 124 -5.48 -0.38 14.30
CA GLU A 124 -4.41 0.55 14.69
C GLU A 124 -3.76 1.21 13.47
N LEU A 125 -3.42 0.43 12.44
CA LEU A 125 -2.78 0.97 11.23
C LEU A 125 -3.69 1.94 10.48
N MET A 126 -4.99 1.67 10.40
CA MET A 126 -5.96 2.60 9.80
C MET A 126 -6.09 3.89 10.62
N THR A 127 -6.09 3.78 11.95
CA THR A 127 -6.17 4.95 12.84
C THR A 127 -4.93 5.83 12.69
N GLU A 128 -3.74 5.21 12.64
CA GLU A 128 -2.49 5.94 12.46
C GLU A 128 -2.42 6.60 11.07
N MET A 129 -2.81 5.88 10.01
CA MET A 129 -2.84 6.43 8.66
C MET A 129 -3.84 7.58 8.53
N ASP A 130 -5.02 7.45 9.15
CA ASP A 130 -6.01 8.53 9.16
C ASP A 130 -5.50 9.75 9.94
N THR A 131 -4.75 9.53 11.02
CA THR A 131 -4.08 10.60 11.77
C THR A 131 -3.07 11.34 10.90
N VAL A 132 -2.16 10.62 10.23
CA VAL A 132 -1.18 11.21 9.30
C VAL A 132 -1.89 12.02 8.21
N ARG A 133 -2.90 11.42 7.57
CA ARG A 133 -3.68 12.01 6.48
C ARG A 133 -4.41 13.28 6.90
N SER A 134 -5.12 13.23 8.03
CA SER A 134 -5.88 14.37 8.55
C SER A 134 -4.94 15.49 9.00
N PHE A 135 -3.86 15.17 9.71
CA PHE A 135 -2.91 16.16 10.18
C PHE A 135 -2.21 16.88 9.02
N LEU A 136 -1.71 16.14 8.02
CA LEU A 136 -1.11 16.75 6.83
C LEU A 136 -2.11 17.60 6.05
N ARG A 137 -3.36 17.13 5.89
CA ARG A 137 -4.41 17.90 5.20
C ARG A 137 -4.71 19.21 5.91
N VAL A 138 -4.86 19.19 7.24
CA VAL A 138 -5.09 20.40 8.04
C VAL A 138 -3.90 21.36 7.93
N MET A 139 -2.68 20.84 7.95
CA MET A 139 -1.46 21.62 7.77
C MET A 139 -1.43 22.34 6.41
N ILE A 140 -1.63 21.60 5.31
CA ILE A 140 -1.70 22.16 3.95
C ILE A 140 -2.80 23.24 3.88
N GLN A 141 -4.01 22.94 4.34
CA GLN A 141 -5.12 23.89 4.31
C GLN A 141 -4.88 25.15 5.17
N ARG A 142 -4.11 25.04 6.25
CA ARG A 142 -3.74 26.19 7.09
C ARG A 142 -2.76 27.10 6.34
N ILE A 143 -1.74 26.51 5.71
CA ILE A 143 -0.76 27.25 4.90
C ILE A 143 -1.46 27.90 3.70
N GLU A 144 -2.36 27.20 3.01
CA GLU A 144 -3.11 27.74 1.87
C GLU A 144 -4.00 28.93 2.25
N ARG A 145 -4.68 28.85 3.40
CA ARG A 145 -5.61 29.90 3.83
C ARG A 145 -4.90 31.14 4.36
N LYS A 146 -3.80 30.94 5.10
CA LYS A 146 -3.08 32.04 5.75
C LYS A 146 -1.93 32.57 4.91
N MET A 147 -1.46 31.80 3.92
CA MET A 147 -0.22 32.05 3.21
C MET A 147 0.95 32.29 4.17
N GLU A 148 0.98 31.52 5.24
CA GLU A 148 1.97 31.60 6.31
C GLU A 148 2.39 30.18 6.70
N VAL A 149 3.68 30.01 7.00
CA VAL A 149 4.23 28.73 7.45
C VAL A 149 4.57 28.84 8.93
N ASP A 150 4.15 27.83 9.69
CA ASP A 150 4.46 27.76 11.12
C ASP A 150 5.99 27.62 11.31
N PRO A 151 6.62 28.40 12.20
CA PRO A 151 8.06 28.24 12.48
C PRO A 151 8.40 26.83 12.97
N ASN A 152 7.45 26.14 13.60
CA ASN A 152 7.62 24.76 14.09
C ASN A 152 7.20 23.70 13.06
N LEU A 153 7.08 24.06 11.77
CA LEU A 153 6.76 23.08 10.71
C LEU A 153 7.71 21.89 10.71
N HIS A 154 9.00 22.09 10.98
CA HIS A 154 9.96 20.99 11.07
C HIS A 154 9.58 19.94 12.13
N GLU A 155 9.07 20.35 13.29
CA GLU A 155 8.62 19.43 14.35
C GLU A 155 7.38 18.65 13.91
N MET A 156 6.43 19.33 13.25
CA MET A 156 5.23 18.68 12.72
C MET A 156 5.57 17.66 11.62
N LEU A 157 6.52 17.98 10.74
CA LEU A 157 7.03 17.06 9.73
C LEU A 157 7.80 15.89 10.36
N ALA A 158 8.56 16.11 11.42
CA ALA A 158 9.24 15.06 12.16
C ALA A 158 8.25 14.10 12.85
N ASP A 159 7.15 14.62 13.41
CA ASP A 159 6.08 13.78 13.96
C ASP A 159 5.44 12.91 12.87
N LEU A 160 5.12 13.50 11.70
CA LEU A 160 4.62 12.76 10.54
C LEU A 160 5.60 11.69 10.07
N ALA A 161 6.90 11.99 10.03
CA ALA A 161 7.94 11.02 9.68
C ALA A 161 7.98 9.84 10.68
N SER A 162 7.93 10.14 11.97
CA SER A 162 7.91 9.14 13.05
C SER A 162 6.69 8.21 12.95
N ARG A 163 5.50 8.78 12.73
CA ARG A 163 4.25 8.02 12.55
C ARG A 163 4.28 7.13 11.31
N MET A 164 4.75 7.67 10.18
CA MET A 164 4.94 6.89 8.96
C MET A 164 6.00 5.79 9.13
N GLY A 165 7.05 6.04 9.89
CA GLY A 165 8.06 5.04 10.27
C GLY A 165 7.44 3.88 11.05
N LYS A 166 6.59 4.16 12.05
CA LYS A 166 5.86 3.12 12.79
C LYS A 166 4.91 2.32 11.90
N ILE A 167 4.21 2.99 10.98
CA ILE A 167 3.35 2.31 9.99
C ILE A 167 4.19 1.38 9.12
N HIS A 168 5.33 1.86 8.61
CA HIS A 168 6.25 1.07 7.80
C HIS A 168 6.77 -0.15 8.56
N GLU A 169 7.23 0.02 9.80
CA GLU A 169 7.78 -1.06 10.63
C GLU A 169 6.73 -2.16 10.88
N ARG A 170 5.51 -1.76 11.24
CA ARG A 170 4.39 -2.68 11.48
C ARG A 170 3.98 -3.41 10.21
N LEU A 171 3.88 -2.69 9.08
CA LEU A 171 3.59 -3.29 7.78
C LEU A 171 4.67 -4.28 7.34
N SER A 172 5.94 -3.92 7.53
CA SER A 172 7.08 -4.78 7.20
C SER A 172 7.08 -6.05 8.06
N SER A 173 6.91 -5.90 9.37
CA SER A 173 6.81 -7.03 10.31
C SER A 173 5.66 -7.96 9.93
N TYR A 174 4.49 -7.40 9.61
CA TYR A 174 3.35 -8.18 9.16
C TYR A 174 3.66 -8.90 7.84
N ALA A 175 4.19 -8.20 6.84
CA ALA A 175 4.52 -8.79 5.53
C ALA A 175 5.52 -9.95 5.62
N GLN A 176 6.52 -9.87 6.51
CA GLN A 176 7.50 -10.94 6.72
C GLN A 176 6.88 -12.25 7.23
N THR A 177 5.76 -12.18 7.95
CA THR A 177 5.04 -13.37 8.44
C THR A 177 4.15 -14.04 7.39
N LYS A 178 4.07 -13.47 6.18
CA LYS A 178 3.12 -13.88 5.15
C LYS A 178 3.76 -14.70 4.04
N PRO A 179 2.99 -15.62 3.42
CA PRO A 179 3.44 -16.31 2.21
C PRO A 179 3.67 -15.31 1.07
N ASP A 180 4.56 -15.67 0.14
CA ASP A 180 5.02 -14.80 -0.95
C ASP A 180 3.88 -14.22 -1.80
N ILE A 181 2.80 -15.00 -1.98
CA ILE A 181 1.59 -14.56 -2.70
C ILE A 181 0.98 -13.32 -2.05
N LEU A 182 0.94 -13.26 -0.71
CA LEU A 182 0.41 -12.10 0.02
C LEU A 182 1.44 -10.97 0.11
N ARG A 183 2.73 -11.30 0.16
CA ARG A 183 3.81 -10.31 0.13
C ARG A 183 3.80 -9.47 -1.15
N THR A 184 3.43 -10.07 -2.29
CA THR A 184 3.28 -9.33 -3.57
C THR A 184 2.34 -8.12 -3.43
N TYR A 185 1.29 -8.23 -2.60
CA TYR A 185 0.36 -7.13 -2.31
C TYR A 185 0.83 -6.18 -1.20
N LEU A 186 1.59 -6.68 -0.22
CA LEU A 186 2.04 -5.90 0.93
C LEU A 186 3.31 -5.10 0.65
N ASP A 187 4.26 -5.65 -0.12
CA ASP A 187 5.54 -5.02 -0.42
C ASP A 187 5.41 -3.63 -1.06
N PRO A 188 4.46 -3.37 -1.98
CA PRO A 188 4.19 -2.03 -2.47
C PRO A 188 3.76 -1.05 -1.37
N LEU A 189 2.91 -1.49 -0.43
CA LEU A 189 2.50 -0.65 0.71
C LEU A 189 3.69 -0.37 1.63
N VAL A 190 4.50 -1.38 1.91
CA VAL A 190 5.70 -1.27 2.76
C VAL A 190 6.67 -0.26 2.16
N ARG A 191 6.94 -0.34 0.86
CA ARG A 191 7.81 0.60 0.13
C ARG A 191 7.25 2.01 0.12
N ALA A 192 5.94 2.17 -0.12
CA ALA A 192 5.29 3.47 -0.11
C ALA A 192 5.35 4.13 1.28
N ALA A 193 5.11 3.36 2.35
CA ALA A 193 5.22 3.85 3.72
C ALA A 193 6.66 4.28 4.07
N ALA A 194 7.66 3.49 3.68
CA ALA A 194 9.07 3.83 3.86
C ALA A 194 9.44 5.13 3.13
N ARG A 195 8.98 5.27 1.88
CA ARG A 195 9.24 6.45 1.07
C ARG A 195 8.62 7.70 1.68
N LEU A 196 7.37 7.64 2.13
CA LEU A 196 6.72 8.76 2.82
C LEU A 196 7.42 9.13 4.13
N ALA A 197 7.84 8.16 4.93
CA ALA A 197 8.62 8.44 6.15
C ALA A 197 9.89 9.23 5.82
N LYS A 198 10.62 8.82 4.79
CA LYS A 198 11.83 9.50 4.30
C LYS A 198 11.53 10.88 3.73
N ASP A 199 10.44 11.04 2.97
CA ASP A 199 10.05 12.33 2.39
C ASP A 199 9.75 13.35 3.50
N PHE A 200 9.05 12.93 4.56
CA PHE A 200 8.79 13.78 5.73
C PHE A 200 10.07 14.11 6.52
N GLU A 201 10.96 13.13 6.73
CA GLU A 201 12.24 13.34 7.41
C GLU A 201 13.12 14.34 6.64
N THR A 202 13.18 14.19 5.31
CA THR A 202 13.93 15.09 4.43
C THR A 202 13.34 16.49 4.42
N ALA A 203 12.01 16.61 4.32
CA ALA A 203 11.31 17.89 4.41
C ALA A 203 11.58 18.58 5.75
N SER A 204 11.51 17.84 6.86
CA SER A 204 11.78 18.35 8.21
C SER A 204 13.21 18.89 8.33
N ALA A 205 14.20 18.11 7.89
CA ALA A 205 15.60 18.52 7.94
C ALA A 205 15.88 19.75 7.08
N ASN A 206 15.35 19.80 5.86
CA ASN A 206 15.53 20.93 4.95
C ASN A 206 14.84 22.21 5.46
N TYR A 207 13.64 22.09 6.05
CA TYR A 207 12.99 23.25 6.67
C TYR A 207 13.73 23.72 7.92
N GLN A 208 14.21 22.81 8.77
CA GLN A 208 14.99 23.17 9.96
C GLN A 208 16.28 23.90 9.59
N ALA A 209 16.98 23.43 8.55
CA ALA A 209 18.17 24.08 8.02
C ALA A 209 17.88 25.49 7.48
N PHE A 210 16.69 25.73 6.95
CA PHE A 210 16.24 27.06 6.51
C PHE A 210 15.93 28.00 7.70
N VAL A 211 15.33 27.50 8.78
CA VAL A 211 14.93 28.34 9.93
C VAL A 211 16.09 28.65 10.90
N LYS A 212 17.04 27.72 11.09
CA LYS A 212 18.19 27.90 12.00
C LYS A 212 19.01 29.20 11.75
N PRO A 213 19.34 29.59 10.51
CA PRO A 213 20.03 30.85 10.23
C PRO A 213 19.18 32.08 10.54
N VAL A 214 17.87 32.03 10.25
CA VAL A 214 16.94 33.16 10.39
C VAL A 214 16.73 33.56 11.85
N GLN A 215 16.81 32.62 12.80
CA GLN A 215 16.71 32.91 14.23
C GLN A 215 18.01 33.45 14.86
N GLY A 216 19.17 33.26 14.21
CA GLY A 216 20.46 33.72 14.70
C GLY A 216 20.77 35.19 14.40
N GLU A 217 20.15 35.78 13.37
CA GLU A 217 20.34 37.19 13.00
C GLU A 217 19.43 38.16 13.79
N GLY A 218 18.37 37.65 14.45
CA GLY A 218 17.43 38.46 15.24
C GLY A 218 17.88 38.77 16.67
N SER A 219 19.03 38.26 17.12
CA SER A 219 19.57 38.44 18.48
C SER A 219 20.79 39.38 18.55
N GLN A 220 21.07 40.12 17.47
CA GLN A 220 22.14 41.14 17.42
C GLN A 220 21.64 42.56 17.06
N GLN A 221 20.44 42.93 17.48
CA GLN A 221 20.00 44.34 17.48
C GLN A 221 19.58 44.79 18.88
#